data_AF-A0A8X7CBY1-F1
#
_entry.id   AF-A0A8X7CBY1-F1
#
_cell.length_a   1.000
_cell.length_b   1.000
_cell.length_c   1.000
_cell.angle_alpha   90.00
_cell.angle_beta   90.00
_cell.angle_gamma   90.00
#
_symmetry.space_group_name_H-M   'P 1'
#
loop_
_entity.id
_entity.type
_entity.pdbx_description
1 polymer ?
#
loop_
_entity_poly.entity_id
_entity_poly.type
_entity_poly.pdbx_seq_one_letter_code
_entity_poly.pdbx_strand_id
1 'polypeptide(L)'
;MAALQQRSFSSQLLLSLSVFLHRRYRSERLIDVLYSLGFAASYGKTVQYEISTVYHPQPRILSSESGALVRYVGDNANINVHTLADNNTLHVMGMIKTPKDIYYYYY
;
A
#
# COMPACT_ATOMS: atom_id res chain seq x y z
N MET A 1 23.62 32.91 16.54
CA MET A 1 22.64 31.83 16.76
C MET A 1 22.24 31.29 15.40
N ALA A 2 22.69 30.09 15.04
CA ALA A 2 22.39 29.50 13.74
C ALA A 2 20.94 29.00 13.74
N ALA A 3 20.15 29.43 12.76
CA ALA A 3 18.82 28.91 12.52
C ALA A 3 18.93 27.42 12.15
N LEU A 4 18.64 26.54 13.10
CA LEU A 4 18.48 25.11 12.84
C LEU A 4 17.27 24.97 11.93
N GLN A 5 17.51 24.64 10.66
CA GLN A 5 16.48 24.28 9.71
C GLN A 5 15.59 23.20 10.35
N GLN A 6 14.32 23.51 10.58
CA GLN A 6 13.36 22.51 11.01
C GLN A 6 13.45 21.35 10.02
N ARG A 7 13.75 20.14 10.50
CA ARG A 7 13.67 18.89 9.73
C ARG A 7 12.21 18.56 9.37
N SER A 8 11.42 19.54 8.96
CA SER A 8 9.98 19.39 8.69
C SER A 8 9.70 18.79 7.32
N PHE A 9 10.68 18.82 6.40
CA PHE A 9 10.55 18.13 5.12
C PHE A 9 10.88 16.64 5.27
N SER A 10 9.95 15.87 5.84
CA SER A 10 9.97 14.42 5.62
C SER A 10 9.62 14.18 4.15
N SER A 11 10.66 14.04 3.32
CA SER A 11 10.51 13.65 1.93
C SER A 11 9.69 12.35 1.84
N GLN A 12 8.68 12.34 0.97
CA GLN A 12 7.88 11.13 0.71
C GLN A 12 8.78 9.93 0.37
N LEU A 13 9.91 10.17 -0.30
CA LEU A 13 10.92 9.15 -0.63
C LEU A 13 11.58 8.54 0.61
N LEU A 14 11.92 9.35 1.62
CA LEU A 14 12.51 8.86 2.87
C LEU A 14 11.51 8.04 3.68
N LEU A 15 10.23 8.42 3.61
CA LEU A 15 9.15 7.66 4.24
C LEU A 15 8.93 6.32 3.54
N SER A 16 8.79 6.29 2.22
CA SER A 16 8.62 5.04 1.47
C SER A 16 9.86 4.14 1.56
N LEU A 17 11.07 4.70 1.54
CA LEU A 17 12.30 3.95 1.79
C LEU A 17 12.33 3.33 3.19
N SER A 18 11.94 4.09 4.22
CA SER A 18 11.87 3.57 5.58
C SER A 18 10.86 2.42 5.73
N VAL A 19 9.71 2.51 5.06
CA VAL A 19 8.68 1.45 5.05
C VAL A 19 9.20 0.21 4.33
N PHE A 20 9.87 0.38 3.20
CA PHE A 20 10.50 -0.72 2.47
C PHE A 20 11.52 -1.46 3.35
N LEU A 21 12.42 -0.73 4.00
CA LEU A 21 13.43 -1.30 4.90
C LEU A 21 12.78 -1.96 6.12
N HIS A 22 11.73 -1.35 6.68
CA HIS A 22 10.96 -1.95 7.77
C HIS A 22 10.36 -3.29 7.38
N ARG A 23 9.69 -3.37 6.22
CA ARG A 23 9.09 -4.62 5.73
C ARG A 23 10.13 -5.69 5.39
N ARG A 24 11.30 -5.27 4.87
CA ARG A 24 12.38 -6.18 4.46
C ARG A 24 13.14 -6.78 5.64
N TYR A 25 13.47 -5.98 6.64
CA TYR A 25 14.38 -6.35 7.73
C TYR A 25 13.72 -6.45 9.10
N ARG A 26 12.50 -5.91 9.27
CA ARG A 26 11.74 -5.92 10.53
C ARG A 26 12.53 -5.43 11.75
N SER A 27 13.45 -4.47 11.52
CA SER A 27 14.35 -3.95 12.55
C SER A 27 14.15 -2.47 12.79
N GLU A 28 13.73 -2.11 14.00
CA GLU A 28 13.62 -0.72 14.49
C GLU A 28 14.99 -0.05 14.56
N ARG A 29 15.98 -0.74 15.15
CA ARG A 29 17.36 -0.24 15.30
C ARG A 29 17.99 0.18 13.97
N LEU A 30 17.75 -0.58 12.91
CA LEU A 30 18.24 -0.26 11.57
C LEU A 30 17.67 1.09 11.08
N ILE A 31 16.37 1.30 11.28
CA ILE A 31 15.67 2.51 10.86
C ILE A 31 16.16 3.71 11.68
N ASP A 32 16.39 3.54 12.98
CA ASP A 32 16.89 4.62 13.84
C ASP A 32 18.32 5.05 13.46
N VAL A 33 19.19 4.09 13.15
CA VAL A 33 20.54 4.39 12.64
C VAL A 33 20.45 5.17 11.33
N LEU A 34 19.65 4.71 10.37
CA LEU A 34 19.48 5.40 9.09
C LEU A 34 18.81 6.76 9.22
N TYR A 35 17.88 6.91 10.16
CA TYR A 35 17.26 8.18 10.50
C TYR A 35 18.26 9.18 11.09
N SER A 36 19.16 8.72 11.98
CA SER A 36 20.23 9.55 12.55
C SER A 36 21.18 10.08 11.48
N LEU A 37 21.45 9.27 10.44
CA LEU A 37 22.25 9.62 9.27
C LEU A 37 21.50 10.46 8.22
N GLY A 38 20.18 10.61 8.34
CA GLY A 38 19.35 11.36 7.40
C GLY A 38 18.89 10.58 6.16
N PHE A 39 19.04 9.26 6.14
CA PHE A 39 18.67 8.38 5.02
C PHE A 39 17.28 7.74 5.14
N ALA A 40 16.60 7.88 6.28
CA ALA A 40 15.25 7.33 6.49
C ALA A 40 14.37 8.31 7.28
N ALA A 41 13.06 8.11 7.25
CA ALA A 41 12.14 8.71 8.23
C ALA A 41 12.29 8.03 9.60
N SER A 42 11.79 8.68 10.66
CA SER A 42 11.80 8.09 12.01
C SER A 42 10.89 6.86 12.06
N TYR A 43 11.28 5.86 12.88
CA TYR A 43 10.53 4.63 13.02
C TYR A 43 9.04 4.85 13.32
N GLY A 44 8.72 5.77 14.24
CA GLY A 44 7.33 6.11 14.55
C GLY A 44 6.54 6.62 13.34
N LYS A 45 7.15 7.44 12.46
CA LYS A 45 6.49 7.90 11.22
C LYS A 45 6.32 6.74 10.23
N THR A 46 7.30 5.86 10.13
CA THR A 46 7.24 4.66 9.28
C THR A 46 6.06 3.76 9.67
N VAL A 47 5.93 3.44 10.95
CA VAL A 47 4.84 2.60 11.48
C VAL A 47 3.50 3.31 11.34
N GLN A 48 3.42 4.61 11.66
CA GLN A 48 2.19 5.37 11.50
C GLN A 48 1.73 5.40 10.04
N TYR A 49 2.66 5.54 9.09
CA TYR A 49 2.34 5.48 7.67
C TYR A 49 1.83 4.09 7.27
N GLU A 50 2.50 3.02 7.69
CA GLU A 50 2.05 1.65 7.40
C GLU A 50 0.64 1.39 7.94
N ILE A 51 0.36 1.80 9.18
CA ILE A 51 -0.97 1.74 9.79
C ILE A 51 -1.97 2.55 8.95
N SER A 52 -1.62 3.78 8.55
CA SER A 52 -2.52 4.61 7.74
C SER A 52 -2.87 4.00 6.38
N THR A 53 -1.98 3.18 5.81
CA THR A 53 -2.29 2.46 4.56
C THR A 53 -3.29 1.32 4.77
N VAL A 54 -3.32 0.72 5.96
CA VAL A 54 -4.27 -0.34 6.32
C VAL A 54 -5.64 0.25 6.68
N TYR A 55 -5.65 1.33 7.45
CA TYR A 55 -6.87 2.00 7.90
C TYR A 55 -7.38 3.06 6.91
N HIS A 56 -6.83 3.10 5.68
CA HIS A 56 -7.31 4.03 4.69
C HIS A 56 -8.79 3.73 4.41
N PRO A 57 -9.71 4.70 4.61
CA PRO A 57 -11.12 4.47 4.38
C PRO A 57 -11.32 4.01 2.94
N GLN A 58 -12.07 2.94 2.74
CA GLN A 58 -12.34 2.43 1.41
C GLN A 58 -13.01 3.54 0.59
N PRO A 59 -12.58 3.77 -0.66
CA PRO A 59 -13.24 4.74 -1.53
C PRO A 59 -14.72 4.40 -1.62
N ARG A 60 -15.59 5.40 -1.43
CA ARG A 60 -17.04 5.21 -1.47
C ARG A 60 -17.47 4.95 -2.91
N ILE A 61 -17.55 3.69 -3.29
CA ILE A 61 -18.06 3.30 -4.61
C ILE A 61 -19.59 3.34 -4.56
N LEU A 62 -20.17 4.28 -5.29
CA LEU A 62 -21.61 4.43 -5.46
C LEU A 62 -22.28 3.08 -5.85
N SER A 63 -23.51 2.87 -5.38
CA SER A 63 -24.26 1.66 -5.71
C SER A 63 -24.80 1.74 -7.14
N SER A 64 -25.05 0.59 -7.78
CA SER A 64 -25.71 0.59 -9.09
C SER A 64 -27.11 1.24 -9.03
N GLU A 65 -27.76 1.17 -7.86
CA GLU A 65 -29.08 1.78 -7.60
C GLU A 65 -29.03 3.31 -7.63
N SER A 66 -27.87 3.92 -7.36
CA SER A 66 -27.67 5.36 -7.49
C SER A 66 -27.43 5.84 -8.94
N GLY A 67 -27.58 4.95 -9.93
CA GLY A 67 -27.33 5.23 -11.35
C GLY A 67 -25.85 5.23 -11.73
N ALA A 68 -24.96 4.86 -10.82
CA ALA A 68 -23.53 4.78 -11.08
C ALA A 68 -23.18 3.53 -11.89
N LEU A 69 -22.36 3.69 -12.93
CA LEU A 69 -21.79 2.57 -13.67
C LEU A 69 -20.69 1.92 -12.84
N VAL A 70 -20.87 0.65 -12.50
CA VAL A 70 -19.94 -0.14 -11.70
C VAL A 70 -19.35 -1.25 -12.56
N ARG A 71 -18.05 -1.51 -12.44
CA ARG A 71 -17.37 -2.68 -13.00
C ARG A 71 -16.93 -3.61 -11.87
N TYR A 72 -17.00 -4.92 -12.11
CA TYR A 72 -16.34 -5.90 -11.27
C TYR A 72 -15.15 -6.46 -12.05
N VAL A 73 -13.97 -6.42 -11.43
CA VAL A 73 -12.74 -7.00 -11.99
C VAL A 73 -12.35 -8.15 -11.08
N GLY A 74 -12.19 -9.33 -11.66
CA GLY A 74 -11.74 -10.53 -10.95
C GLY A 74 -10.31 -10.88 -11.34
N ASP A 75 -9.54 -11.36 -10.37
CA ASP A 75 -8.25 -12.02 -10.61
C ASP A 75 -8.21 -13.35 -9.86
N ASN A 76 -7.53 -14.33 -10.46
CA ASN A 76 -7.38 -15.67 -9.91
C ASN A 76 -6.07 -15.76 -9.12
N ALA A 77 -6.16 -16.21 -7.87
CA ALA A 77 -5.02 -16.56 -7.04
C ALA A 77 -5.01 -18.07 -6.78
N ASN A 78 -3.95 -18.73 -7.25
CA ASN A 78 -3.72 -20.13 -6.97
C ASN A 78 -2.66 -20.24 -5.87
N ILE A 79 -3.02 -20.83 -4.73
CA ILE A 79 -2.09 -21.09 -3.63
C ILE A 79 -1.69 -22.57 -3.71
N ASN A 80 -0.46 -22.82 -4.16
CA ASN A 80 0.10 -24.16 -4.22
C ASN A 80 0.62 -24.56 -2.84
N VAL A 81 -0.08 -25.48 -2.18
CA VAL A 81 0.33 -26.04 -0.89
C VAL A 81 1.33 -27.17 -1.14
N HIS A 82 2.53 -26.82 -1.59
CA HIS A 82 3.70 -27.71 -1.71
C HIS A 82 3.52 -29.03 -2.50
N THR A 83 2.61 -29.09 -3.47
CA THR A 83 2.52 -30.20 -4.43
C THR A 83 2.97 -29.74 -5.82
N LEU A 84 3.93 -30.48 -6.42
CA LEU A 84 4.45 -30.26 -7.78
C LEU A 84 3.47 -30.71 -8.88
N ALA A 85 2.50 -31.53 -8.51
CA ALA A 85 1.33 -31.83 -9.32
C ALA A 85 0.17 -31.01 -8.75
N ASP A 86 -0.62 -30.35 -9.58
CA ASP A 86 -1.70 -29.44 -9.18
C ASP A 86 -2.84 -30.08 -8.34
N ASN A 87 -2.66 -31.30 -7.83
CA ASN A 87 -3.49 -31.91 -6.80
C ASN A 87 -3.33 -31.15 -5.48
N ASN A 88 -4.46 -30.74 -4.89
CA ASN A 88 -4.58 -29.97 -3.64
C ASN A 88 -4.11 -28.50 -3.72
N THR A 89 -4.24 -27.86 -4.89
CA THR A 89 -4.08 -26.40 -5.00
C THR A 89 -5.37 -25.70 -4.57
N LEU A 90 -5.24 -24.65 -3.74
CA LEU A 90 -6.40 -23.81 -3.38
C LEU A 90 -6.60 -22.77 -4.49
N HIS A 91 -7.72 -22.87 -5.19
CA HIS A 91 -8.13 -21.87 -6.18
C HIS A 91 -9.04 -20.82 -5.52
N VAL A 92 -8.56 -19.58 -5.47
CA VAL A 92 -9.32 -18.43 -4.96
C VAL A 92 -9.49 -17.42 -6.10
N MET A 93 -10.65 -16.78 -6.19
CA MET A 93 -10.86 -15.62 -7.05
C MET A 93 -11.11 -14.40 -6.18
N GLY A 94 -10.28 -13.38 -6.32
CA GLY A 94 -10.49 -12.08 -5.71
C GLY A 94 -11.27 -11.19 -6.68
N MET A 95 -12.43 -10.68 -6.26
CA MET A 95 -13.19 -9.71 -7.04
C MET A 95 -13.15 -8.34 -6.37
N ILE A 96 -12.87 -7.31 -7.16
CA ILE A 96 -12.89 -5.92 -6.73
C ILE A 96 -13.95 -5.18 -7.52
N LYS A 97 -14.82 -4.46 -6.79
CA LYS A 97 -15.75 -3.49 -7.35
C LYS A 97 -14.96 -2.22 -7.68
N THR A 98 -15.11 -1.69 -8.89
CA THR A 98 -14.48 -0.42 -9.32
C THR A 98 -15.53 0.52 -9.93
N PRO A 99 -15.40 1.85 -9.71
CA PRO A 99 -16.18 2.81 -10.48
C PRO A 99 -15.78 2.71 -11.95
N LYS A 100 -16.75 2.75 -12.86
CA LYS A 100 -16.48 2.82 -14.29
C LYS A 100 -16.27 4.28 -14.66
N ASP A 101 -15.01 4.70 -14.82
CA ASP A 101 -14.73 6.00 -15.42
C ASP A 101 -15.24 6.00 -16.87
N ILE A 102 -16.11 6.95 -17.20
CA ILE A 102 -16.55 7.20 -18.57
C ILE A 102 -15.47 8.05 -19.24
N TYR A 103 -14.30 7.46 -19.47
CA TYR A 103 -13.44 7.91 -20.56
C TYR A 103 -13.67 6.92 -21.70
N TYR A 104 -13.79 7.42 -22.93
CA TYR A 104 -14.18 6.73 -24.16
C TYR A 104 -15.70 6.62 -24.44
N TYR A 105 -16.31 7.77 -24.77
CA TYR A 105 -17.26 7.84 -25.87
C TYR A 105 -16.77 8.90 -26.87
N TYR A 106 -15.85 8.50 -27.74
CA TYR A 106 -15.82 9.02 -29.10
C TYR A 106 -16.48 7.94 -29.94
N TYR A 107 -17.66 8.22 -30.49
CA TYR A 107 -18.23 7.84 -31.79
C TYR A 107 -19.68 8.29 -31.82
#